data_AF-A0A8J3NNF7-F1
#
_entry.id   AF-A0A8J3NNF7-F1
#
_cell.length_a   1.000
_cell.length_b   1.000
_cell.length_c   1.000
_cell.angle_alpha   90.00
_cell.angle_beta   90.00
_cell.angle_gamma   90.00
#
_symmetry.space_group_name_H-M   'P 1'
#
loop_
_entity.id
_entity.type
_entity.pdbx_description
1 polymer ?
#
loop_
_entity_poly.entity_id
_entity_poly.type
_entity_poly.pdbx_seq_one_letter_code
_entity_poly.pdbx_strand_id
1 'polypeptide(L)'
;MVSDVAQIIGLVAIAITLYFASQQTKRLRQQVDLANLFSRYEALNHASERYDNGLALIFQRPELRPYVFQRKPLDLTGDDLARVLTVADLMAGAVDYALRVGARFPDDPSSDWTAVAVEMARQPVFQALVQEQPHQFPDLIRHFVPGPSEPATEV
;
A
#
# COMPACT_ATOMS: atom_id res chain seq x y z
N MET A 1 45.83 30.59 37.33
CA MET A 1 45.10 31.74 36.75
C MET A 1 44.82 31.56 35.26
N VAL A 2 45.81 31.58 34.35
CA VAL A 2 45.55 31.41 32.89
C VAL A 2 44.93 30.03 32.55
N SER A 3 45.40 28.97 33.22
CA SER A 3 44.85 27.61 33.06
C SER A 3 43.38 27.48 33.51
N ASP A 4 43.01 28.16 34.59
CA ASP A 4 41.65 28.09 35.15
C ASP A 4 40.65 28.82 34.26
N VAL A 5 41.05 29.98 33.73
CA VAL A 5 40.26 30.75 32.76
C VAL A 5 40.06 29.94 31.47
N ALA A 6 41.11 29.27 30.98
CA ALA A 6 41.00 28.40 29.81
C ALA A 6 40.07 27.20 30.04
N GLN A 7 40.10 26.59 31.23
CA GLN A 7 39.18 25.50 31.61
C GLN A 7 37.72 25.97 31.69
N ILE A 8 37.47 27.14 32.28
CA ILE A 8 36.12 27.71 32.36
C ILE A 8 35.57 28.01 30.97
N ILE A 9 36.38 28.62 30.10
CA ILE A 9 36.00 28.89 28.70
C ILE A 9 35.72 27.57 27.96
N GLY A 10 36.55 26.54 28.18
CA GLY A 10 36.34 25.21 27.60
C GLY A 10 35.01 24.57 28.03
N LEU A 11 34.67 24.64 29.32
CA LEU A 11 33.40 24.13 29.84
C LEU A 11 32.18 24.87 29.28
N VAL A 12 32.27 26.19 29.18
CA VAL A 12 31.22 27.02 28.56
C VAL A 12 31.04 26.66 27.08
N ALA A 13 32.14 26.48 26.34
CA ALA A 13 32.08 26.07 24.94
C ALA A 13 31.44 24.67 24.76
N ILE A 14 31.75 23.71 25.64
CA ILE A 14 31.14 22.38 25.64
C ILE A 14 29.63 22.47 25.92
N ALA A 15 29.22 23.24 26.94
CA ALA A 15 27.82 23.41 27.29
C ALA A 15 27.02 24.03 26.13
N ILE A 16 27.56 25.05 25.47
CA ILE A 16 26.94 25.69 24.29
C ILE A 16 26.84 24.68 23.13
N THR A 17 27.89 23.90 22.87
CA THR A 17 27.90 22.90 21.80
C THR A 17 26.82 21.83 22.03
N LEU A 18 26.71 21.31 23.25
CA LEU A 18 25.69 20.33 23.64
C LEU A 18 24.27 20.91 23.50
N TYR A 19 24.07 22.18 23.88
CA TYR A 19 22.80 22.86 23.72
C TYR A 19 22.38 22.93 22.24
N PHE A 20 23.29 23.36 21.36
CA PHE A 20 23.01 23.41 19.92
C PHE A 20 22.82 22.02 19.32
N ALA A 21 23.59 21.01 19.74
CA ALA A 21 23.42 19.63 19.30
C ALA A 21 22.03 19.07 19.71
N SER A 22 21.55 19.42 20.91
CA SER A 22 20.21 19.06 21.37
C SER A 22 19.12 19.70 20.49
N GLN A 23 19.25 20.99 20.19
CA GLN A 23 18.30 21.70 19.34
C GLN A 23 18.30 21.18 17.89
N GLN A 24 19.48 20.88 17.34
CA GLN A 24 19.62 20.27 16.02
C GLN A 24 18.97 18.89 15.97
N THR A 25 19.19 18.05 16.99
CA THR A 25 18.54 16.74 17.09
C THR A 25 17.02 16.85 17.11
N LYS A 26 16.46 17.83 17.82
CA LYS A 26 15.01 18.06 17.85
C LYS A 26 14.47 18.46 16.48
N ARG A 27 15.13 19.39 15.78
CA ARG A 27 14.73 19.81 14.42
C ARG A 27 14.85 18.67 13.40
N LEU A 28 15.90 17.86 13.52
CA LEU A 28 16.10 16.70 12.65
C LEU A 28 14.98 15.67 12.83
N ARG A 29 14.56 15.39 14.07
CA ARG A 29 13.41 14.51 14.33
C ARG A 29 12.14 15.04 13.66
N GLN A 30 11.84 16.33 13.83
CA GLN A 30 10.68 16.95 13.18
C GLN A 30 10.73 16.84 11.64
N GLN A 31 11.92 16.99 11.05
CA GLN A 31 12.09 16.81 9.61
C GLN A 31 11.90 15.37 9.16
N VAL A 32 12.41 14.39 9.93
CA VAL A 32 12.21 12.97 9.63
C VAL A 32 10.73 12.61 9.69
N ASP A 33 10.00 13.11 10.68
CA ASP A 33 8.56 12.87 10.80
C ASP A 33 7.79 13.44 9.60
N LEU A 34 8.11 14.67 9.18
CA LEU A 34 7.54 15.28 7.98
C LEU A 34 7.90 14.51 6.70
N ALA A 35 9.17 14.12 6.54
CA ALA A 35 9.63 13.37 5.38
C ALA A 35 8.94 12.00 5.28
N ASN A 36 8.73 11.32 6.41
CA ASN A 36 7.99 10.06 6.47
C ASN A 36 6.52 10.25 6.09
N LEU A 37 5.88 11.33 6.57
CA LEU A 37 4.51 11.68 6.20
C LEU A 37 4.38 11.94 4.69
N PHE A 38 5.28 12.74 4.11
CA PHE A 38 5.31 13.00 2.67
C PHE A 38 5.55 11.72 1.86
N SER A 39 6.51 10.89 2.26
CA SER A 39 6.81 9.63 1.58
C SER A 39 5.63 8.67 1.61
N ARG A 40 4.91 8.62 2.72
CA ARG A 40 3.67 7.84 2.86
C ARG A 40 2.58 8.37 1.92
N TYR A 41 2.34 9.68 1.91
CA TYR A 41 1.35 10.31 1.04
C TYR A 41 1.64 10.00 -0.44
N GLU A 42 2.88 10.19 -0.86
CA GLU A 42 3.30 9.94 -2.24
C GLU A 42 3.06 8.47 -2.64
N ALA A 43 3.43 7.53 -1.77
CA ALA A 43 3.22 6.11 -2.03
C ALA A 43 1.73 5.75 -2.15
N LEU A 44 0.87 6.27 -1.26
CA LEU A 44 -0.57 6.03 -1.35
C LEU A 44 -1.22 6.75 -2.54
N ASN A 45 -0.71 7.92 -2.92
CA ASN A 45 -1.14 8.63 -4.11
C ASN A 45 -0.81 7.82 -5.38
N HIS A 46 0.39 7.26 -5.48
CA HIS A 46 0.75 6.37 -6.59
C HIS A 46 -0.11 5.10 -6.67
N ALA A 47 -0.49 4.51 -5.53
CA ALA A 47 -1.47 3.43 -5.52
C ALA A 47 -2.82 3.90 -6.09
N SER A 48 -3.29 5.07 -5.67
CA SER A 48 -4.55 5.66 -6.14
C SER A 48 -4.51 5.91 -7.65
N GLU A 49 -3.44 6.53 -8.15
CA GLU A 49 -3.23 6.78 -9.59
C GLU A 49 -3.23 5.48 -10.41
N ARG A 50 -2.57 4.43 -9.91
CA ARG A 50 -2.57 3.13 -10.59
C ARG A 50 -3.96 2.49 -10.61
N TYR A 51 -4.72 2.63 -9.51
CA TYR A 51 -6.11 2.17 -9.44
C TYR A 51 -7.00 2.94 -10.41
N ASP A 52 -6.86 4.28 -10.46
CA ASP A 52 -7.59 5.16 -11.36
C ASP A 52 -7.27 4.89 -12.84
N ASN A 53 -6.03 4.52 -13.16
CA ASN A 53 -5.68 4.04 -14.50
C ASN A 53 -6.45 2.77 -14.87
N GLY A 54 -6.62 1.84 -13.93
CA GLY A 54 -7.49 0.67 -14.10
C GLY A 54 -8.95 1.07 -14.35
N LEU A 55 -9.48 2.02 -13.57
CA LEU A 55 -10.82 2.58 -13.78
C LEU A 55 -10.98 3.24 -15.15
N ALA A 56 -9.99 4.01 -15.59
CA ALA A 56 -9.99 4.67 -16.88
C ALA A 56 -10.09 3.65 -18.04
N LEU A 57 -9.38 2.52 -17.94
CA LEU A 57 -9.49 1.43 -18.91
C LEU A 57 -10.90 0.83 -18.94
N ILE A 58 -11.56 0.71 -17.79
CA ILE A 58 -12.96 0.24 -17.71
C ILE A 58 -13.93 1.27 -18.31
N PHE A 59 -13.67 2.57 -18.16
CA PHE A 59 -14.49 3.60 -18.80
C PHE A 59 -14.32 3.61 -20.32
N GLN A 60 -13.12 3.31 -20.83
CA GLN A 60 -12.89 3.12 -22.26
C GLN A 60 -13.54 1.85 -22.80
N ARG A 61 -13.75 0.84 -21.95
CA ARG A 61 -14.36 -0.45 -22.28
C ARG A 61 -15.42 -0.86 -21.27
N PRO A 62 -16.62 -0.25 -21.32
CA PRO A 62 -17.68 -0.49 -20.35
C PRO A 62 -18.12 -1.96 -20.26
N GLU A 63 -17.88 -2.75 -21.30
CA GLU A 63 -18.13 -4.19 -21.36
C GLU A 63 -17.36 -5.00 -20.31
N LEU A 64 -16.23 -4.47 -19.80
CA LEU A 64 -15.42 -5.13 -18.76
C LEU A 64 -15.99 -4.90 -17.34
N ARG A 65 -16.82 -3.86 -17.17
CA ARG A 65 -17.36 -3.44 -15.86
C ARG A 65 -18.09 -4.57 -15.11
N PRO A 66 -18.92 -5.42 -15.74
CA PRO A 66 -19.61 -6.49 -15.03
C PRO A 66 -18.67 -7.53 -14.41
N TYR A 67 -17.52 -7.78 -15.04
CA TYR A 67 -16.53 -8.74 -14.55
C TYR A 67 -15.73 -8.20 -13.36
N VAL A 68 -15.44 -6.89 -13.36
CA VAL A 68 -14.63 -6.25 -12.32
C VAL A 68 -15.46 -5.84 -11.09
N PHE A 69 -16.72 -5.42 -11.28
CA PHE A 69 -17.52 -4.84 -10.18
C PHE A 69 -18.84 -5.56 -9.88
N GLN A 70 -19.36 -6.38 -10.79
CA GLN A 70 -20.70 -6.98 -10.65
C GLN A 70 -20.65 -8.50 -10.46
N ARG A 71 -19.47 -9.04 -10.11
CA ARG A 71 -19.24 -10.46 -9.86
C ARG A 71 -19.69 -11.37 -11.01
N LYS A 72 -19.65 -10.87 -12.25
CA LYS A 72 -19.97 -11.70 -13.42
C LYS A 72 -18.95 -12.86 -13.49
N PRO A 73 -19.40 -14.12 -13.69
CA PRO A 73 -18.50 -15.25 -13.92
C PRO A 73 -17.55 -14.97 -15.08
N LEU A 74 -16.33 -15.50 -15.00
CA LEU A 74 -15.29 -15.29 -16.01
C LEU A 74 -15.54 -16.20 -17.23
N ASP A 75 -16.56 -15.86 -18.03
CA ASP A 75 -17.00 -16.58 -19.24
C ASP A 75 -16.31 -16.11 -20.53
N LEU A 76 -15.20 -15.38 -20.39
CA LEU A 76 -14.45 -14.80 -21.51
C LEU A 76 -13.35 -15.74 -22.01
N THR A 77 -13.00 -15.60 -23.28
CA THR A 77 -11.88 -16.31 -23.91
C THR A 77 -11.04 -15.37 -24.77
N GLY A 78 -9.80 -15.77 -25.07
CA GLY A 78 -8.91 -15.02 -25.96
C GLY A 78 -8.63 -13.58 -25.49
N ASP A 79 -8.71 -12.64 -26.42
CA ASP A 79 -8.32 -11.24 -26.20
C ASP A 79 -9.15 -10.54 -25.12
N ASP A 80 -10.43 -10.87 -24.98
CA ASP A 80 -11.30 -10.23 -23.98
C ASP A 80 -10.98 -10.69 -22.57
N LEU A 81 -10.62 -11.97 -22.40
CA LEU A 81 -10.10 -12.48 -21.14
C LEU A 81 -8.79 -11.79 -20.78
N ALA A 82 -7.85 -11.70 -21.74
CA ALA A 82 -6.57 -11.03 -21.53
C ALA A 82 -6.74 -9.56 -21.13
N ARG A 83 -7.71 -8.85 -21.74
CA ARG A 83 -8.03 -7.46 -21.40
C ARG A 83 -8.59 -7.31 -19.99
N VAL A 84 -9.57 -8.14 -19.61
CA VAL A 84 -10.14 -8.12 -18.26
C VAL A 84 -9.07 -8.43 -17.20
N LEU A 85 -8.23 -9.44 -17.45
CA LEU A 85 -7.14 -9.79 -16.54
C LEU A 85 -6.08 -8.68 -16.44
N THR A 86 -5.75 -7.99 -17.53
CA THR A 86 -4.81 -6.86 -17.51
C THR A 86 -5.32 -5.72 -16.63
N VAL A 87 -6.60 -5.39 -16.74
CA VAL A 87 -7.23 -4.38 -15.89
C VAL A 87 -7.24 -4.82 -14.43
N ALA A 88 -7.61 -6.09 -14.18
CA ALA A 88 -7.61 -6.66 -12.85
C ALA A 88 -6.20 -6.67 -12.23
N ASP A 89 -5.16 -6.97 -13.00
CA ASP A 89 -3.76 -6.94 -12.56
C ASP A 89 -3.32 -5.55 -12.11
N LEU A 90 -3.61 -4.52 -12.91
CA LEU A 90 -3.31 -3.14 -12.56
C LEU A 90 -3.96 -2.74 -11.23
N MET A 91 -5.25 -3.05 -11.07
CA MET A 91 -6.01 -2.71 -9.87
C MET A 91 -5.56 -3.54 -8.66
N ALA A 92 -5.33 -4.84 -8.81
CA ALA A 92 -4.86 -5.72 -7.75
C ALA A 92 -3.47 -5.30 -7.26
N GLY A 93 -2.56 -4.98 -8.17
CA GLY A 93 -1.24 -4.47 -7.83
C GLY A 93 -1.27 -3.13 -7.09
N ALA A 94 -2.21 -2.24 -7.45
CA ALA A 94 -2.42 -0.99 -6.74
C ALA A 94 -2.87 -1.23 -5.28
N VAL A 95 -3.83 -2.14 -5.08
CA VAL A 95 -4.34 -2.47 -3.74
C VAL A 95 -3.28 -3.20 -2.91
N ASP A 96 -2.56 -4.17 -3.47
CA ASP A 96 -1.46 -4.86 -2.78
C ASP A 96 -0.39 -3.86 -2.29
N TYR A 97 -0.01 -2.92 -3.16
CA TYR A 97 0.95 -1.88 -2.80
C TYR A 97 0.41 -0.96 -1.69
N ALA A 98 -0.85 -0.54 -1.77
CA ALA A 98 -1.48 0.29 -0.75
C ALA A 98 -1.55 -0.42 0.61
N LEU A 99 -1.90 -1.71 0.63
CA LEU A 99 -1.89 -2.53 1.84
C LEU A 99 -0.49 -2.62 2.46
N ARG A 100 0.54 -2.84 1.64
CA ARG A 100 1.94 -2.90 2.10
C ARG A 100 2.41 -1.60 2.71
N VAL A 101 2.05 -0.47 2.10
CA VAL A 101 2.40 0.86 2.61
C VAL A 101 1.62 1.14 3.90
N GLY A 102 0.31 0.88 3.92
CA GLY A 102 -0.54 1.07 5.10
C GLY A 102 -0.05 0.27 6.31
N ALA A 103 0.39 -0.98 6.11
CA ALA A 103 0.94 -1.81 7.19
C ALA A 103 2.22 -1.24 7.83
N ARG A 104 2.98 -0.39 7.11
CA ARG A 104 4.19 0.27 7.65
C ARG A 104 3.89 1.53 8.43
N PHE A 105 2.66 2.07 8.32
CA PHE A 105 2.24 3.32 8.95
C PHE A 105 0.87 3.16 9.63
N PRO A 106 0.80 2.41 10.76
CA PRO A 106 -0.44 2.01 11.41
C PRO A 106 -1.23 3.15 12.08
N ASP A 107 -0.67 4.36 12.14
CA ASP A 107 -1.30 5.52 12.81
C ASP A 107 -2.53 6.09 12.08
N ASP A 108 -2.99 5.43 11.03
CA ASP A 108 -4.13 5.84 10.25
C ASP A 108 -5.14 4.68 10.12
N PRO A 109 -6.14 4.65 11.02
CA PRO A 109 -7.21 3.66 10.95
C PRO A 109 -8.12 3.83 9.72
N SER A 110 -7.89 4.84 8.86
CA SER A 110 -8.72 5.15 7.68
C SER A 110 -8.17 4.62 6.35
N SER A 111 -7.22 3.68 6.37
CA SER A 111 -6.79 2.96 5.17
C SER A 111 -7.93 2.10 4.58
N ASP A 112 -8.86 2.74 3.87
CA ASP A 112 -10.02 2.15 3.17
C ASP A 112 -9.62 1.05 2.17
N TRP A 113 -8.34 0.96 1.83
CA TRP A 113 -7.76 -0.08 0.98
C TRP A 113 -8.02 -1.50 1.48
N THR A 114 -8.15 -1.72 2.80
CA THR A 114 -8.55 -3.04 3.33
C THR A 114 -9.97 -3.39 2.93
N ALA A 115 -10.89 -2.41 2.94
CA ALA A 115 -12.27 -2.64 2.50
C ALA A 115 -12.31 -2.89 0.98
N VAL A 116 -11.50 -2.18 0.20
CA VAL A 116 -11.33 -2.43 -1.24
C VAL A 116 -10.82 -3.85 -1.48
N ALA A 117 -9.81 -4.30 -0.74
CA ALA A 117 -9.26 -5.66 -0.84
C ALA A 117 -10.31 -6.74 -0.53
N VAL A 118 -11.14 -6.52 0.51
CA VAL A 118 -12.23 -7.43 0.87
C VAL A 118 -13.30 -7.50 -0.23
N GLU A 119 -13.67 -6.37 -0.83
CA GLU A 119 -14.66 -6.38 -1.92
C GLU A 119 -14.07 -6.97 -3.21
N MET A 120 -12.79 -6.72 -3.47
CA MET A 120 -12.03 -7.31 -4.57
C MET A 120 -11.98 -8.83 -4.46
N ALA A 121 -11.79 -9.36 -3.24
CA ALA A 121 -11.78 -10.80 -2.97
C ALA A 121 -13.10 -11.52 -3.27
N ARG A 122 -14.20 -10.79 -3.48
CA ARG A 122 -15.51 -11.35 -3.84
C ARG A 122 -15.75 -11.45 -5.34
N GLN A 123 -14.88 -10.87 -6.17
CA GLN A 123 -15.07 -10.87 -7.63
C GLN A 123 -14.33 -12.07 -8.25
N PRO A 124 -14.97 -12.83 -9.16
CA PRO A 124 -14.35 -13.99 -9.79
C PRO A 124 -13.05 -13.68 -10.54
N VAL A 125 -12.97 -12.52 -11.19
CA VAL A 125 -11.77 -12.11 -11.94
C VAL A 125 -10.54 -11.97 -11.03
N PHE A 126 -10.69 -11.33 -9.87
CA PHE A 126 -9.59 -11.13 -8.95
C PHE A 126 -9.25 -12.43 -8.21
N GLN A 127 -10.25 -13.27 -7.92
CA GLN A 127 -10.00 -14.61 -7.36
C GLN A 127 -9.13 -15.43 -8.31
N ALA A 128 -9.50 -15.51 -9.59
CA ALA A 128 -8.72 -16.23 -10.59
C ALA A 128 -7.28 -15.69 -10.68
N LEU A 129 -7.13 -14.38 -10.81
CA LEU A 129 -5.83 -13.72 -10.95
C LEU A 129 -4.92 -13.94 -9.72
N VAL A 130 -5.42 -13.65 -8.52
CA VAL A 130 -4.63 -13.68 -7.28
C VAL A 130 -4.29 -15.12 -6.89
N GLN A 131 -5.17 -16.09 -7.18
CA GLN A 131 -4.90 -17.51 -6.94
C GLN A 131 -3.88 -18.09 -7.93
N GLU A 132 -3.88 -17.63 -9.18
CA GLU A 132 -2.92 -18.06 -10.19
C GLU A 132 -1.51 -17.54 -9.90
N GLN A 133 -1.39 -16.29 -9.42
CA GLN A 133 -0.10 -15.61 -9.22
C GLN A 133 0.05 -15.02 -7.81
N PRO A 134 0.01 -15.87 -6.76
CA PRO A 134 -0.05 -15.43 -5.36
C PRO A 134 1.18 -14.63 -4.93
N HIS A 135 2.34 -14.92 -5.52
CA HIS A 135 3.62 -14.28 -5.22
C HIS A 135 3.69 -12.82 -5.71
N GLN A 136 2.85 -12.43 -6.66
CA GLN A 136 2.79 -11.04 -7.15
C GLN A 136 1.98 -10.13 -6.23
N PHE A 137 1.09 -10.72 -5.42
CA PHE A 137 0.19 -10.00 -4.51
C PHE A 137 0.27 -10.53 -3.07
N PRO A 138 1.45 -10.49 -2.43
CA PRO A 138 1.72 -11.17 -1.16
C PRO A 138 0.95 -10.57 0.04
N ASP A 139 0.50 -9.33 -0.06
CA ASP A 139 -0.26 -8.65 0.99
C ASP A 139 -1.77 -8.77 0.71
N LEU A 140 -2.17 -8.64 -0.56
CA LEU A 140 -3.56 -8.77 -0.99
C LEU A 140 -4.12 -10.19 -0.83
N ILE A 141 -3.35 -11.24 -1.12
CA ILE A 141 -3.84 -12.64 -1.07
C ILE A 141 -4.39 -13.04 0.30
N ARG A 142 -3.95 -12.39 1.37
CA ARG A 142 -4.42 -12.64 2.75
C ARG A 142 -5.92 -12.38 2.91
N HIS A 143 -6.52 -11.61 2.01
CA HIS A 143 -7.94 -11.30 1.98
C HIS A 143 -8.76 -12.30 1.14
N PHE A 144 -8.09 -13.17 0.38
CA PHE A 144 -8.69 -14.17 -0.49
C PHE A 144 -8.72 -15.50 0.27
N VAL A 145 -9.73 -15.64 1.14
CA VAL A 145 -9.97 -16.88 1.87
C VAL A 145 -10.33 -17.97 0.85
N PRO A 146 -9.67 -19.15 0.85
CA PRO A 146 -10.26 -20.30 0.20
C PRO A 146 -11.54 -20.61 0.97
N GLY A 147 -12.70 -20.44 0.35
CA GLY A 147 -13.95 -20.93 0.93
C GLY A 147 -13.74 -22.39 1.37
N PRO A 148 -14.34 -22.83 2.48
CA PRO A 148 -14.17 -24.21 2.93
C PRO A 148 -14.46 -25.12 1.74
N SER A 149 -13.46 -25.91 1.34
CA SER A 149 -13.68 -27.03 0.44
C SER A 149 -14.75 -27.89 1.11
N GLU A 150 -15.99 -27.81 0.61
CA GLU A 150 -17.04 -28.74 1.02
C GLU A 150 -16.45 -30.15 0.89
N PRO A 151 -16.39 -30.94 1.98
CA PRO A 151 -15.97 -32.32 1.85
C PRO A 151 -16.95 -32.98 0.89
N ALA A 152 -16.40 -33.54 -0.20
CA ALA A 152 -17.13 -34.38 -1.13
C ALA A 152 -17.97 -35.36 -0.30
N THR A 153 -19.28 -35.19 -0.35
CA THR A 153 -20.20 -36.17 0.20
C THR A 153 -20.12 -37.35 -0.75
N GLU A 154 -19.29 -38.34 -0.41
CA GLU A 154 -19.39 -39.68 -0.96
C GLU A 154 -20.82 -40.17 -0.71
N VAL A 155 -21.56 -40.39 -1.79
CA VAL A 155 -22.80 -41.17 -1.83
C VAL A 155 -22.54 -42.39 -2.69
#